data_AF-A0A2N1PFZ9-F1
#
_entry.id   AF-A0A2N1PFZ9-F1
#
_cell.length_a   1.000
_cell.length_b   1.000
_cell.length_c   1.000
_cell.angle_alpha   90.00
_cell.angle_beta   90.00
_cell.angle_gamma   90.00
#
_symmetry.space_group_name_H-M   'P 1'
#
loop_
_entity.id
_entity.type
_entity.pdbx_description
1 polymer ?
#
loop_
_entity_poly.entity_id
_entity_poly.type
_entity_poly.pdbx_seq_one_letter_code
_entity_poly.pdbx_strand_id
1 'polypeptide(L)'
;TPTGKIAEVFESFKTEGYDSVVAITIASKLSGTYQGAVLAASMVDDLEIEVVDSRSVSHGEYYLVKRAIEMVKAGSNVKEIKAELEKLRENIRIFVLVDTLKYLVKNGRLSATSGFLGTLLKIKPLLHVLPDGTLVPLEKIRTTSKARERLLELLIADIKDKKVDIFIAYTNNKDDAEVIKQLILGQRSDVLVELVPLTPVVGAHAGPGTLGVGYIVR
;
A
#
# COMPACT_ATOMS: atom_id res chain seq x y z
N THR A 1 -9.29 -10.50 7.99
CA THR A 1 -10.70 -10.34 8.39
C THR A 1 -11.41 -11.66 8.15
N PRO A 2 -12.25 -12.16 9.08
CA PRO A 2 -13.02 -13.38 8.85
C PRO A 2 -13.96 -13.23 7.65
N THR A 3 -14.01 -14.24 6.77
CA THR A 3 -14.86 -14.23 5.57
C THR A 3 -16.33 -13.99 5.90
N GLY A 4 -16.89 -14.68 6.90
CA GLY A 4 -18.28 -14.50 7.29
C GLY A 4 -18.62 -13.05 7.66
N LYS A 5 -17.67 -12.33 8.29
CA LYS A 5 -17.88 -10.92 8.63
C LYS A 5 -17.86 -10.00 7.40
N ILE A 6 -17.14 -10.38 6.34
CA ILE A 6 -17.15 -9.64 5.08
C ILE A 6 -18.48 -9.91 4.34
N ALA A 7 -18.96 -11.15 4.35
CA ALA A 7 -20.25 -11.52 3.77
C ALA A 7 -21.41 -10.76 4.45
N GLU A 8 -21.42 -10.70 5.78
CA GLU A 8 -22.40 -9.89 6.54
C GLU A 8 -22.41 -8.41 6.11
N VAL A 9 -21.25 -7.83 5.79
CA VAL A 9 -21.16 -6.44 5.31
C VAL A 9 -21.68 -6.31 3.88
N PHE A 10 -21.43 -7.28 3.00
CA PHE A 10 -22.00 -7.27 1.66
C PHE A 10 -23.52 -7.43 1.69
N GLU A 11 -24.05 -8.32 2.53
CA GLU A 11 -25.49 -8.49 2.74
C GLU A 11 -26.16 -7.21 3.28
N SER A 12 -25.46 -6.44 4.13
CA SER A 12 -26.02 -5.17 4.62
C SER A 12 -26.19 -4.16 3.49
N PHE A 13 -25.26 -4.07 2.54
CA PHE A 13 -25.42 -3.20 1.37
C PHE A 13 -26.60 -3.59 0.49
N LYS A 14 -26.83 -4.90 0.28
CA LYS A 14 -28.06 -5.37 -0.39
C LYS A 14 -29.31 -4.91 0.35
N THR A 15 -29.32 -5.04 1.68
CA THR A 15 -30.44 -4.62 2.54
C THR A 15 -30.67 -3.10 2.50
N GLU A 16 -29.61 -2.32 2.31
CA GLU A 16 -29.65 -0.86 2.12
C GLU A 16 -30.12 -0.44 0.71
N GLY A 17 -30.35 -1.39 -0.21
CA GLY A 17 -30.85 -1.13 -1.55
C GLY A 17 -29.77 -0.90 -2.60
N TYR A 18 -28.52 -1.29 -2.34
CA TYR A 18 -27.48 -1.30 -3.36
C TYR A 18 -27.56 -2.58 -4.20
N ASP A 19 -27.47 -2.42 -5.52
CA ASP A 19 -27.47 -3.55 -6.47
C ASP A 19 -26.06 -4.05 -6.81
N SER A 20 -25.01 -3.29 -6.42
CA SER A 20 -23.63 -3.62 -6.74
C SER A 20 -22.62 -3.03 -5.75
N VAL A 21 -21.45 -3.66 -5.63
CA VAL A 21 -20.36 -3.30 -4.72
C VAL A 21 -19.01 -3.45 -5.41
N VAL A 22 -18.13 -2.45 -5.25
CA VAL A 22 -16.69 -2.60 -5.55
C VAL A 22 -15.93 -2.66 -4.23
N ALA A 23 -15.32 -3.82 -3.95
CA ALA A 23 -14.55 -4.05 -2.72
C ALA A 23 -13.05 -3.98 -3.02
N ILE A 24 -12.39 -2.89 -2.62
CA ILE A 24 -10.95 -2.71 -2.77
C ILE A 24 -10.25 -3.20 -1.50
N THR A 25 -9.23 -4.03 -1.64
CA THR A 25 -8.48 -4.56 -0.50
C THR A 25 -6.99 -4.25 -0.61
N ILE A 26 -6.31 -4.17 0.54
CA ILE A 26 -4.84 -4.31 0.64
C ILE A 26 -4.32 -5.47 -0.23
N ALA A 27 -3.08 -5.35 -0.69
CA ALA A 27 -2.36 -6.35 -1.46
C ALA A 27 -2.59 -7.78 -0.94
N SER A 28 -3.02 -8.66 -1.86
CA SER A 28 -3.25 -10.08 -1.55
C SER A 28 -2.00 -10.82 -1.05
N LYS A 29 -0.80 -10.31 -1.37
CA LYS A 29 0.49 -10.82 -0.89
C LYS A 29 0.84 -10.38 0.54
N LEU A 30 0.14 -9.39 1.08
CA LEU A 30 0.34 -8.90 2.45
C LEU A 30 -0.76 -9.37 3.41
N SER A 31 -1.96 -9.68 2.89
CA SER A 31 -3.09 -10.13 3.68
C SER A 31 -4.00 -11.08 2.91
N GLY A 32 -4.57 -12.06 3.61
CA GLY A 32 -5.64 -12.91 3.10
C GLY A 32 -7.01 -12.21 2.95
N THR A 33 -7.09 -10.90 3.22
CA THR A 33 -8.33 -10.11 3.08
C THR A 33 -8.89 -10.20 1.67
N TYR A 34 -8.04 -10.18 0.64
CA TYR A 34 -8.47 -10.31 -0.76
C TYR A 34 -9.19 -11.64 -1.00
N GLN A 35 -8.55 -12.77 -0.64
CA GLN A 35 -9.16 -14.10 -0.80
C GLN A 35 -10.42 -14.26 0.03
N GLY A 36 -10.43 -13.71 1.25
CA GLY A 36 -11.63 -13.67 2.10
C GLY A 36 -12.77 -12.89 1.46
N ALA A 37 -12.50 -11.75 0.85
CA ALA A 37 -13.50 -10.93 0.16
C ALA A 37 -14.02 -11.62 -1.11
N VAL A 38 -13.15 -12.26 -1.90
CA VAL A 38 -13.56 -13.06 -3.08
C VAL A 38 -14.48 -14.20 -2.66
N LEU A 39 -14.14 -14.91 -1.58
CA LEU A 39 -14.99 -15.99 -1.06
C LEU A 39 -16.33 -15.44 -0.54
N ALA A 40 -16.32 -14.37 0.24
CA ALA A 40 -17.53 -13.73 0.73
C ALA A 40 -18.44 -13.22 -0.40
N ALA A 41 -17.87 -12.69 -1.48
CA ALA A 41 -18.62 -12.27 -2.66
C ALA A 41 -19.40 -13.44 -3.28
N SER A 42 -18.83 -14.66 -3.28
CA SER A 42 -19.52 -15.86 -3.77
C SER A 42 -20.60 -16.42 -2.83
N MET A 43 -20.72 -15.89 -1.61
CA MET A 43 -21.70 -16.31 -0.61
C MET A 43 -22.97 -15.45 -0.61
N VAL A 44 -22.98 -14.34 -1.35
CA VAL A 44 -24.09 -13.37 -1.36
C VAL A 44 -24.75 -13.37 -2.73
N ASP A 45 -26.02 -13.81 -2.75
CA ASP A 45 -26.84 -13.81 -3.96
C ASP A 45 -27.48 -12.44 -4.24
N ASP A 46 -27.83 -12.19 -5.51
CA ASP A 46 -28.46 -10.96 -6.02
C ASP A 46 -27.75 -9.65 -5.64
N LEU A 47 -26.41 -9.65 -5.59
CA LEU A 47 -25.59 -8.45 -5.45
C LEU A 47 -24.36 -8.57 -6.36
N GLU A 48 -24.16 -7.62 -7.29
CA GLU A 48 -22.99 -7.67 -8.18
C GLU A 48 -21.74 -7.15 -7.44
N ILE A 49 -20.88 -8.06 -7.00
CA ILE A 49 -19.70 -7.72 -6.20
C ILE A 49 -18.41 -7.92 -7.00
N GLU A 50 -17.65 -6.86 -7.22
CA GLU A 50 -16.33 -6.90 -7.83
C GLU A 50 -15.24 -6.62 -6.79
N VAL A 51 -14.40 -7.62 -6.52
CA VAL A 51 -13.27 -7.50 -5.58
C VAL A 51 -12.00 -7.12 -6.33
N VAL A 52 -11.32 -6.07 -5.87
CA VAL A 52 -10.10 -5.52 -6.47
C VAL A 52 -8.92 -5.68 -5.51
N ASP A 53 -7.92 -6.47 -5.93
CA ASP A 53 -6.62 -6.51 -5.28
C ASP A 53 -5.85 -5.22 -5.60
N SER A 54 -5.69 -4.33 -4.62
CA SER A 54 -4.96 -3.08 -4.84
C SER A 54 -3.49 -3.31 -5.21
N ARG A 55 -2.93 -4.48 -4.87
CA ARG A 55 -1.47 -4.76 -4.90
C ARG A 55 -0.64 -3.67 -4.20
N SER A 56 -1.28 -2.95 -3.28
CA SER A 56 -0.73 -1.82 -2.57
C SER A 56 -1.16 -1.86 -1.10
N VAL A 57 -0.83 -0.83 -0.35
CA VAL A 57 -1.16 -0.68 1.07
C VAL A 57 -1.24 0.80 1.42
N SER A 58 -2.00 1.14 2.46
CA SER A 58 -2.06 2.50 3.00
C SER A 58 -2.52 3.50 1.92
N HIS A 59 -1.80 4.59 1.70
CA HIS A 59 -2.25 5.65 0.80
C HIS A 59 -2.35 5.20 -0.67
N GLY A 60 -1.56 4.21 -1.11
CA GLY A 60 -1.71 3.64 -2.45
C GLY A 60 -3.04 2.88 -2.63
N GLU A 61 -3.52 2.20 -1.59
CA GLU A 61 -4.87 1.60 -1.58
C GLU A 61 -5.94 2.69 -1.57
N TYR A 62 -5.76 3.74 -0.76
CA TYR A 62 -6.67 4.89 -0.71
C TYR A 62 -6.81 5.62 -2.06
N TYR A 63 -5.73 5.74 -2.84
CA TYR A 63 -5.77 6.33 -4.17
C TYR A 63 -6.78 5.61 -5.09
N LEU A 64 -6.79 4.28 -5.07
CA LEU A 64 -7.75 3.49 -5.84
C LEU A 64 -9.19 3.69 -5.34
N VAL A 65 -9.38 3.79 -4.01
CA VAL A 65 -10.69 4.09 -3.41
C VAL A 65 -11.20 5.45 -3.87
N LYS A 66 -10.34 6.48 -3.87
CA LYS A 66 -10.72 7.82 -4.32
C LYS A 66 -11.16 7.82 -5.78
N ARG A 67 -10.42 7.12 -6.65
CA ARG A 67 -10.80 6.96 -8.06
C ARG A 67 -12.14 6.24 -8.21
N ALA A 68 -12.36 5.16 -7.46
CA ALA A 68 -13.62 4.42 -7.49
C ALA A 68 -14.80 5.32 -7.14
N ILE A 69 -14.67 6.16 -6.10
CA ILE A 69 -15.71 7.13 -5.71
C ILE A 69 -16.00 8.13 -6.84
N GLU A 70 -14.98 8.63 -7.53
CA GLU A 70 -15.15 9.53 -8.67
C GLU A 70 -15.91 8.86 -9.82
N MET A 71 -15.58 7.60 -10.13
CA MET A 71 -16.25 6.83 -11.18
C MET A 71 -17.69 6.47 -10.83
N VAL A 72 -17.97 6.11 -9.57
CA VAL A 72 -19.35 5.90 -9.09
C VAL A 72 -20.17 7.16 -9.28
N LYS A 73 -19.64 8.34 -8.91
CA LYS A 73 -20.31 9.62 -9.11
C LYS A 73 -20.52 9.97 -10.59
N ALA A 74 -19.66 9.46 -11.47
CA ALA A 74 -19.78 9.61 -12.92
C ALA A 74 -20.72 8.58 -13.57
N GLY A 75 -21.29 7.65 -12.79
CA GLY A 75 -22.25 6.64 -13.28
C GLY A 75 -21.60 5.40 -13.90
N SER A 76 -20.30 5.16 -13.70
CA SER A 76 -19.66 3.92 -14.15
C SER A 76 -20.18 2.70 -13.38
N ASN A 77 -20.27 1.55 -14.05
CA ASN A 77 -20.63 0.30 -13.40
C ASN A 77 -19.42 -0.38 -12.73
N VAL A 78 -19.66 -1.38 -11.88
CA VAL A 78 -18.63 -2.03 -11.06
C VAL A 78 -17.53 -2.72 -11.87
N LYS A 79 -17.85 -3.26 -13.06
CA LYS A 79 -16.88 -3.90 -13.95
C LYS A 79 -15.94 -2.88 -14.60
N GLU A 80 -16.48 -1.75 -15.04
CA GLU A 80 -15.69 -0.62 -15.57
C GLU A 80 -14.76 -0.07 -14.49
N ILE A 81 -15.27 0.12 -13.28
CA ILE A 81 -14.48 0.57 -12.14
C ILE A 81 -13.33 -0.40 -11.88
N LYS A 82 -13.61 -1.70 -11.71
CA LYS A 82 -12.56 -2.69 -11.49
C LYS A 82 -11.48 -2.66 -12.58
N ALA A 83 -11.89 -2.65 -13.86
CA ALA A 83 -10.95 -2.64 -14.97
C ALA A 83 -10.04 -1.40 -14.97
N GLU A 84 -10.57 -0.23 -14.59
CA GLU A 84 -9.78 0.99 -14.44
C GLU A 84 -8.82 0.91 -13.23
N LEU A 85 -9.30 0.45 -12.07
CA LEU A 85 -8.47 0.35 -10.87
C LEU A 85 -7.31 -0.64 -11.05
N GLU A 86 -7.54 -1.75 -11.76
CA GLU A 86 -6.50 -2.73 -12.07
C GLU A 86 -5.43 -2.19 -13.03
N LYS A 87 -5.74 -1.19 -13.85
CA LYS A 87 -4.75 -0.45 -14.65
C LYS A 87 -4.02 0.57 -13.77
N LEU A 88 -4.75 1.35 -12.98
CA LEU A 88 -4.18 2.42 -12.18
C LEU A 88 -3.24 1.93 -11.08
N ARG A 89 -3.46 0.74 -10.51
CA ARG A 89 -2.54 0.18 -9.51
C ARG A 89 -1.12 -0.01 -10.04
N GLU A 90 -0.95 -0.18 -11.35
CA GLU A 90 0.37 -0.32 -11.99
C GLU A 90 1.19 0.97 -11.94
N ASN A 91 0.57 2.11 -11.64
CA ASN A 91 1.22 3.41 -11.48
C ASN A 91 1.72 3.68 -10.05
N ILE A 92 1.49 2.75 -9.12
CA ILE A 92 1.84 2.92 -7.70
C ILE A 92 3.19 2.26 -7.41
N ARG A 93 4.09 2.98 -6.75
CA ARG A 93 5.35 2.43 -6.22
C ARG A 93 5.49 2.80 -4.76
N ILE A 94 6.08 1.91 -3.97
CA ILE A 94 6.30 2.10 -2.53
C ILE A 94 7.68 1.58 -2.14
N PHE A 95 8.50 2.46 -1.59
CA PHE A 95 9.71 2.13 -0.86
C PHE A 95 9.41 2.12 0.64
N VAL A 96 10.04 1.22 1.38
CA VAL A 96 9.81 1.11 2.83
C VAL A 96 11.15 1.05 3.56
N LEU A 97 11.29 1.94 4.54
CA LEU A 97 12.32 1.92 5.56
C LEU A 97 11.69 1.46 6.87
N VAL A 98 12.34 0.51 7.54
CA VAL A 98 11.96 0.07 8.88
C VAL A 98 13.13 0.24 9.83
N ASP A 99 12.84 0.50 11.11
CA ASP A 99 13.89 0.55 12.12
C ASP A 99 14.49 -0.84 12.39
N THR A 100 13.65 -1.88 12.31
CA THR A 100 14.06 -3.27 12.42
C THR A 100 13.14 -4.18 11.60
N LEU A 101 13.71 -5.22 11.00
CA LEU A 101 12.95 -6.25 10.29
C LEU A 101 12.23 -7.23 11.21
N LYS A 102 12.48 -7.17 12.54
CA LYS A 102 11.90 -8.09 13.52
C LYS A 102 10.39 -8.23 13.37
N TYR A 103 9.66 -7.13 13.17
CA TYR A 103 8.20 -7.13 13.07
C TYR A 103 7.72 -7.80 11.78
N LEU A 104 8.30 -7.41 10.64
CA LEU A 104 7.92 -7.98 9.33
C LEU A 104 8.23 -9.47 9.25
N VAL A 105 9.38 -9.88 9.79
CA VAL A 105 9.79 -11.28 9.88
C VAL A 105 8.86 -12.07 10.80
N LYS A 106 8.68 -11.61 12.04
CA LYS A 106 7.85 -12.31 13.04
C LYS A 106 6.42 -12.49 12.54
N ASN A 107 5.90 -11.52 11.80
CA ASN A 107 4.54 -11.54 11.28
C ASN A 107 4.43 -12.09 9.83
N GLY A 108 5.52 -12.57 9.23
CA GLY A 108 5.51 -13.27 7.93
C GLY A 108 5.19 -12.40 6.71
N ARG A 109 5.37 -11.08 6.77
CA ARG A 109 5.08 -10.14 5.66
C ARG A 109 6.31 -9.76 4.83
N LEU A 110 7.49 -10.14 5.29
CA LEU A 110 8.69 -10.05 4.48
C LEU A 110 8.85 -11.36 3.71
N SER A 111 8.83 -11.29 2.37
CA SER A 111 9.17 -12.45 1.56
C SER A 111 10.66 -12.74 1.73
N ALA A 112 10.98 -13.64 2.66
CA ALA A 112 12.34 -14.07 2.93
C ALA A 112 12.62 -15.32 2.10
N THR A 113 13.54 -15.23 1.13
CA THR A 113 14.27 -16.42 0.68
C THR A 113 14.90 -17.04 1.93
N SER A 114 14.57 -18.29 2.21
CA SER A 114 14.70 -19.03 3.48
C SER A 114 16.10 -19.14 4.11
N GLY A 115 17.13 -18.48 3.56
CA GLY A 115 18.52 -18.55 4.05
C GLY A 115 19.07 -17.32 4.79
N PHE A 116 18.36 -16.18 4.87
CA PHE A 116 18.98 -14.89 5.22
C PHE A 116 18.49 -14.20 6.51
N LEU A 117 17.48 -14.75 7.18
CA LEU A 117 16.76 -14.12 8.30
C LEU A 117 17.66 -13.62 9.44
N GLY A 118 18.67 -14.40 9.85
CA GLY A 118 19.55 -14.03 10.97
C GLY A 118 20.47 -12.82 10.72
N THR A 119 20.93 -12.65 9.48
CA THR A 119 21.76 -11.48 9.10
C THR A 119 20.93 -10.24 8.84
N LEU A 120 19.68 -10.43 8.37
CA LEU A 120 18.74 -9.36 8.05
C LEU A 120 18.30 -8.58 9.31
N LEU A 121 18.22 -9.23 10.47
CA LEU A 121 17.81 -8.59 11.72
C LEU A 121 18.78 -7.49 12.22
N LYS A 122 20.04 -7.49 11.75
CA LYS A 122 21.08 -6.53 12.17
C LYS A 122 21.25 -5.35 11.22
N ILE A 123 20.44 -5.28 10.16
CA ILE A 123 20.51 -4.23 9.14
C ILE A 123 19.20 -3.44 9.11
N LYS A 124 19.27 -2.23 8.56
CA LYS A 124 18.13 -1.34 8.30
C LYS A 124 17.91 -1.27 6.78
N PRO A 125 17.45 -2.36 6.16
CA PRO A 125 17.43 -2.44 4.71
C PRO A 125 16.38 -1.49 4.14
N LEU A 126 16.63 -1.08 2.90
CA LEU A 126 15.60 -0.51 2.06
C LEU A 126 14.78 -1.66 1.47
N LEU A 127 13.47 -1.58 1.59
CA LEU A 127 12.52 -2.53 1.02
C LEU A 127 11.71 -1.83 -0.07
N HIS A 128 11.02 -2.62 -0.89
CA HIS A 128 10.01 -2.11 -1.79
C HIS A 128 8.86 -3.10 -1.99
N VAL A 129 7.73 -2.57 -2.45
CA VAL A 129 6.58 -3.37 -2.89
C VAL A 129 6.71 -3.62 -4.39
N LEU A 130 6.74 -4.90 -4.79
CA LEU A 130 6.77 -5.32 -6.18
C LEU A 130 5.42 -5.08 -6.89
N PRO A 131 5.37 -5.11 -8.23
CA PRO A 131 4.11 -4.94 -8.97
C PRO A 131 3.01 -5.94 -8.62
N ASP A 132 3.36 -7.11 -8.07
CA ASP A 132 2.39 -8.12 -7.60
C ASP A 132 1.91 -7.89 -6.15
N GLY A 133 2.38 -6.82 -5.49
CA GLY A 133 2.08 -6.47 -4.10
C GLY A 133 2.98 -7.13 -3.06
N THR A 134 3.99 -7.90 -3.46
CA THR A 134 4.91 -8.56 -2.52
C THR A 134 5.92 -7.56 -1.95
N LEU A 135 6.12 -7.56 -0.62
CA LEU A 135 7.18 -6.78 0.04
C LEU A 135 8.49 -7.58 0.07
N VAL A 136 9.53 -7.04 -0.56
CA VAL A 136 10.86 -7.67 -0.63
C VAL A 136 11.99 -6.72 -0.25
N PRO A 137 13.14 -7.24 0.21
CA PRO A 137 14.36 -6.45 0.35
C PRO A 137 14.85 -5.92 -1.01
N LEU A 138 15.12 -4.62 -1.06
CA LEU A 138 15.72 -3.97 -2.23
C LEU A 138 17.25 -3.86 -2.05
N GLU A 139 17.70 -3.27 -0.95
CA GLU A 139 19.13 -3.08 -0.66
C GLU A 139 19.46 -3.30 0.83
N LYS A 140 20.63 -3.91 1.09
CA LYS A 140 21.12 -4.16 2.45
C LYS A 140 21.91 -2.95 2.94
N ILE A 141 21.32 -2.16 3.83
CA ILE A 141 21.92 -0.94 4.39
C ILE A 141 22.00 -1.05 5.91
N ARG A 142 23.09 -0.57 6.51
CA ARG A 142 23.36 -0.74 7.96
C ARG A 142 22.88 0.43 8.83
N THR A 143 22.84 1.64 8.30
CA THR A 143 22.52 2.86 9.07
C THR A 143 21.28 3.55 8.51
N THR A 144 20.52 4.21 9.38
CA THR A 144 19.31 4.93 8.99
C THR A 144 19.59 6.07 8.01
N SER A 145 20.66 6.87 8.21
CA SER A 145 20.93 8.00 7.30
C SER A 145 21.25 7.52 5.88
N LYS A 146 22.12 6.51 5.72
CA LYS A 146 22.41 5.92 4.41
C LYS A 146 21.16 5.34 3.74
N ALA A 147 20.24 4.76 4.52
CA ALA A 147 19.02 4.21 3.98
C ALA A 147 18.05 5.32 3.49
N ARG A 148 18.01 6.45 4.20
CA ARG A 148 17.25 7.65 3.80
C ARG A 148 17.84 8.30 2.55
N GLU A 149 19.14 8.52 2.52
CA GLU A 149 19.87 9.03 1.35
C GLU A 149 19.60 8.16 0.13
N ARG A 150 19.74 6.83 0.28
CA ARG A 150 19.50 5.89 -0.80
C ARG A 150 18.06 5.86 -1.28
N LEU A 151 17.09 5.95 -0.36
CA LEU A 151 15.68 6.07 -0.72
C LEU A 151 15.43 7.31 -1.56
N LEU A 152 15.99 8.46 -1.17
CA LEU A 152 15.84 9.72 -1.89
C LEU A 152 16.45 9.64 -3.29
N GLU A 153 17.67 9.09 -3.42
CA GLU A 153 18.32 8.89 -4.72
C GLU A 153 17.43 8.06 -5.66
N LEU A 154 16.93 6.92 -5.18
CA LEU A 154 16.09 6.01 -5.96
C LEU A 154 14.77 6.66 -6.34
N LEU A 155 14.11 7.31 -5.39
CA LEU A 155 12.86 8.02 -5.63
C LEU A 155 13.05 9.09 -6.70
N ILE A 156 14.01 10.00 -6.52
CA ILE A 156 14.23 11.14 -7.42
C ILE A 156 14.63 10.66 -8.82
N ALA A 157 15.48 9.64 -8.92
CA ALA A 157 15.83 9.03 -10.21
C ALA A 157 14.60 8.45 -10.92
N ASP A 158 13.74 7.75 -10.18
CA ASP A 158 12.56 7.07 -10.74
C ASP A 158 11.45 8.05 -11.15
N ILE A 159 11.30 9.18 -10.44
CA ILE A 159 10.26 10.18 -10.75
C ILE A 159 10.73 11.30 -11.68
N LYS A 160 12.02 11.35 -12.04
CA LYS A 160 12.68 12.50 -12.70
C LYS A 160 11.84 13.15 -13.81
N ASP A 161 11.32 12.34 -14.73
CA ASP A 161 10.57 12.80 -15.91
C ASP A 161 9.06 12.50 -15.82
N LYS A 162 8.56 12.22 -14.60
CA LYS A 162 7.18 11.82 -14.33
C LYS A 162 6.43 12.92 -13.58
N LYS A 163 5.14 13.10 -13.91
CA LYS A 163 4.19 13.82 -13.08
C LYS A 163 3.66 12.87 -12.02
N VAL A 164 3.96 13.16 -10.76
CA VAL A 164 3.64 12.26 -9.65
C VAL A 164 3.01 12.99 -8.48
N ASP A 165 2.18 12.25 -7.75
CA ASP A 165 1.81 12.54 -6.37
C ASP A 165 2.62 11.65 -5.44
N ILE A 166 3.17 12.22 -4.38
CA ILE A 166 4.00 11.50 -3.41
C ILE A 166 3.28 11.47 -2.07
N PHE A 167 3.35 10.32 -1.41
CA PHE A 167 2.91 10.17 -0.03
C PHE A 167 4.03 9.58 0.83
N ILE A 168 4.09 10.00 2.08
CA ILE A 168 5.01 9.48 3.09
C ILE A 168 4.17 8.98 4.27
N ALA A 169 4.06 7.67 4.34
CA ALA A 169 3.39 6.96 5.43
C ALA A 169 4.37 6.77 6.61
N TYR A 170 3.96 7.04 7.86
CA TYR A 170 4.87 7.01 9.02
C TYR A 170 4.27 6.38 10.29
N THR A 171 5.11 5.85 11.19
CA THR A 171 4.71 5.28 12.50
C THR A 171 5.46 5.96 13.65
N ASN A 172 4.76 6.79 14.45
CA ASN A 172 5.32 7.46 15.63
C ASN A 172 6.63 8.27 15.37
N ASN A 173 6.89 8.65 14.12
CA ASN A 173 8.09 9.36 13.69
C ASN A 173 7.77 10.43 12.63
N LYS A 174 6.76 11.27 12.92
CA LYS A 174 6.31 12.33 12.00
C LYS A 174 7.45 13.28 11.62
N ASP A 175 8.31 13.63 12.56
CA ASP A 175 9.42 14.56 12.32
C ASP A 175 10.39 14.03 11.25
N ASP A 176 10.64 12.71 11.25
CA ASP A 176 11.44 12.08 10.21
C ASP A 176 10.76 12.15 8.84
N ALA A 177 9.44 11.99 8.80
CA ALA A 177 8.66 12.09 7.58
C ALA A 177 8.67 13.52 7.01
N GLU A 178 8.60 14.54 7.88
CA GLU A 178 8.73 15.95 7.50
C GLU A 178 10.12 16.25 6.93
N VAL A 179 11.19 15.72 7.54
CA VAL A 179 12.56 15.89 7.00
C VAL A 179 12.66 15.30 5.59
N ILE A 180 12.15 14.08 5.36
CA ILE A 180 12.15 13.48 4.02
C ILE A 180 11.33 14.30 3.03
N LYS A 181 10.16 14.81 3.45
CA LYS A 181 9.33 15.70 2.63
C LYS A 181 10.11 16.94 2.17
N GLN A 182 10.80 17.63 3.09
CA GLN A 182 11.59 18.81 2.73
C GLN A 182 12.74 18.48 1.77
N LEU A 183 13.40 17.33 1.96
CA LEU A 183 14.46 16.88 1.04
C LEU A 183 13.95 16.54 -0.36
N ILE A 184 12.74 15.99 -0.48
CA ILE A 184 12.07 15.77 -1.76
C ILE A 184 11.73 17.11 -2.42
N LEU A 185 11.09 18.02 -1.68
CA LEU A 185 10.66 19.32 -2.20
C LEU A 185 11.85 20.21 -2.62
N GLY A 186 13.00 20.06 -1.97
CA GLY A 186 14.24 20.74 -2.36
C GLY A 186 14.83 20.27 -3.70
N GLN A 187 14.49 19.05 -4.15
CA GLN A 187 14.94 18.49 -5.44
C GLN A 187 13.84 18.52 -6.51
N ARG A 188 12.57 18.47 -6.10
CA ARG A 188 11.38 18.49 -6.94
C ARG A 188 10.32 19.36 -6.28
N SER A 189 10.32 20.66 -6.58
CA SER A 189 9.38 21.62 -5.99
C SER A 189 7.98 21.57 -6.63
N ASP A 190 7.82 20.86 -7.74
CA ASP A 190 6.59 20.76 -8.52
C ASP A 190 5.64 19.63 -8.05
N VAL A 191 6.12 18.74 -7.19
CA VAL A 191 5.34 17.58 -6.72
C VAL A 191 4.55 17.90 -5.46
N LEU A 192 3.41 17.24 -5.29
CA LEU A 192 2.67 17.25 -4.03
C LEU A 192 3.21 16.13 -3.13
N VAL A 193 3.44 16.45 -1.85
CA VAL A 193 3.90 15.49 -0.85
C VAL A 193 2.96 15.48 0.36
N GLU A 194 2.19 14.41 0.50
CA GLU A 194 1.28 14.19 1.61
C GLU A 194 1.94 13.34 2.71
N LEU A 195 1.73 13.71 3.98
CA LEU A 195 2.16 12.89 5.10
C LEU A 195 0.96 12.14 5.66
N VAL A 196 1.11 10.82 5.82
CA VAL A 196 0.00 9.93 6.17
C VAL A 196 0.38 9.11 7.41
N PRO A 197 -0.35 9.21 8.53
CA PRO A 197 -0.11 8.31 9.65
C PRO A 197 -0.47 6.88 9.26
N LEU A 198 0.41 5.91 9.52
CA LEU A 198 0.11 4.49 9.32
C LEU A 198 -0.90 4.02 10.37
N THR A 199 -1.87 3.23 9.92
CA THR A 199 -2.88 2.62 10.80
C THR A 199 -2.24 1.57 11.70
N PRO A 200 -2.84 1.28 12.88
CA PRO A 200 -2.32 0.27 13.81
C PRO A 200 -2.10 -1.12 13.18
N VAL A 201 -2.94 -1.51 12.20
CA VAL A 201 -2.80 -2.81 11.51
C VAL A 201 -1.49 -2.87 10.74
N VAL A 202 -1.20 -1.89 9.90
CA VAL A 202 0.05 -1.85 9.14
C VAL A 202 1.25 -1.66 10.09
N GLY A 203 1.11 -0.78 11.09
CA GLY A 203 2.13 -0.53 12.10
C GLY A 203 2.50 -1.77 12.93
N ALA A 204 1.55 -2.66 13.23
CA ALA A 204 1.82 -3.92 13.94
C ALA A 204 2.72 -4.86 13.13
N HIS A 205 2.66 -4.79 11.80
CA HIS A 205 3.50 -5.58 10.90
C HIS A 205 4.85 -4.91 10.62
N ALA A 206 4.87 -3.61 10.35
CA ALA A 206 6.07 -2.89 9.95
C ALA A 206 6.95 -2.49 11.16
N GLY A 207 6.33 -2.21 12.30
CA GLY A 207 6.99 -1.75 13.52
C GLY A 207 7.09 -0.23 13.64
N PRO A 208 7.40 0.29 14.84
CA PRO A 208 7.63 1.71 15.09
C PRO A 208 8.84 2.22 14.32
N GLY A 209 8.86 3.52 13.98
CA GLY A 209 9.93 4.14 13.20
C GLY A 209 9.92 3.78 11.70
N THR A 210 8.89 3.09 11.21
CA THR A 210 8.69 2.82 9.79
C THR A 210 8.39 4.11 9.02
N LEU A 211 8.97 4.22 7.82
CA LEU A 211 8.59 5.17 6.79
C LEU A 211 8.29 4.41 5.49
N GLY A 212 7.09 4.57 4.94
CA GLY A 212 6.75 4.15 3.59
C GLY A 212 6.70 5.37 2.68
N VAL A 213 7.60 5.48 1.72
CA VAL A 213 7.59 6.57 0.74
C VAL A 213 7.10 6.01 -0.58
N GLY A 214 5.92 6.43 -0.99
CA GLY A 214 5.31 5.98 -2.23
C GLY A 214 5.00 7.14 -3.15
N TYR A 215 4.87 6.82 -4.43
CA TYR A 215 4.43 7.77 -5.44
C TYR A 215 3.43 7.12 -6.39
N ILE A 216 2.60 7.95 -6.99
CA ILE A 216 1.57 7.60 -7.95
C ILE A 216 1.85 8.40 -9.23
N VAL A 217 2.04 7.71 -10.35
CA VAL A 217 2.14 8.36 -11.66
C VAL A 217 0.75 8.79 -12.12
N ARG A 218 0.59 10.08 -12.42
CA ARG A 218 -0.65 10.67 -12.95
C ARG A 218 -0.85 10.36 -14.43
#